data_AF-A0A482ZK37-F1
#
_entry.id   AF-A0A482ZK37-F1
#
_cell.length_a   1.000
_cell.length_b   1.000
_cell.length_c   1.000
_cell.angle_alpha   90.00
_cell.angle_beta   90.00
_cell.angle_gamma   90.00
#
_symmetry.space_group_name_H-M   'P 1'
#
loop_
_entity.id
_entity.type
_entity.pdbx_description
1 polymer ?
#
loop_
_entity_poly.entity_id
_entity_poly.type
_entity_poly.pdbx_seq_one_letter_code
_entity_poly.pdbx_strand_id
1 'polypeptide(L)'
;MLSSSVTLVVTDEGFSLPTLPASNARICAQELLQWISGEVAAAKSIAKSIVKMLEECFHETRSLRVAREKMWTNFYKLRSSQRFRDTWKEVLKNIHREACPIFYQFVTEKVMEALIREHYRLDTETALVVAAPLDCEDVFALRYTAGYVFRALQKKVEKSSHPLKKEVYLCLMEMIEDHGNY
;
A
#
# COMPACT_ATOMS: atom_id res chain seq x y z
N MET A 1 -6.08 -11.79 -10.53
CA MET A 1 -5.85 -10.80 -9.46
C MET A 1 -4.37 -10.45 -9.30
N LEU A 2 -3.48 -11.41 -8.95
CA LEU A 2 -2.04 -11.11 -8.80
C LEU A 2 -1.40 -10.65 -10.12
N SER A 3 -1.55 -11.40 -11.21
CA SER A 3 -1.01 -11.01 -12.53
C SER A 3 -1.49 -9.64 -12.98
N SER A 4 -2.79 -9.37 -12.87
CA SER A 4 -3.40 -8.07 -13.16
C SER A 4 -2.78 -6.94 -12.33
N SER A 5 -2.54 -7.18 -11.04
CA SER A 5 -1.93 -6.19 -10.13
C SER A 5 -0.45 -5.92 -10.47
N VAL A 6 0.27 -6.94 -10.92
CA VAL A 6 1.66 -6.80 -11.38
C VAL A 6 1.71 -6.05 -12.72
N THR A 7 0.75 -6.28 -13.62
CA THR A 7 0.63 -5.52 -14.88
C THR A 7 0.48 -4.02 -14.62
N LEU A 8 -0.27 -3.63 -13.57
CA LEU A 8 -0.42 -2.22 -13.22
C LEU A 8 0.92 -1.53 -12.94
N VAL A 9 1.89 -2.21 -12.32
CA VAL A 9 3.23 -1.64 -12.08
C VAL A 9 3.94 -1.27 -13.40
N VAL A 10 3.71 -2.04 -14.47
CA VAL A 10 4.34 -1.81 -15.77
C VAL A 10 3.72 -0.62 -16.50
N THR A 11 2.43 -0.38 -16.29
CA THR A 11 1.65 0.66 -16.99
C THR A 11 1.51 1.95 -16.21
N ASP A 12 1.75 1.95 -14.90
CA ASP A 12 1.57 3.09 -14.02
C ASP A 12 2.69 4.14 -14.21
N GLU A 13 2.29 5.41 -14.35
CA GLU A 13 3.19 6.53 -14.61
C GLU A 13 4.18 6.78 -13.47
N GLY A 14 3.80 6.47 -12.22
CA GLY A 14 4.67 6.58 -11.05
C GLY A 14 5.89 5.67 -11.12
N PHE A 15 5.81 4.56 -11.88
CA PHE A 15 6.94 3.67 -12.15
C PHE A 15 7.69 4.00 -13.45
N SER A 16 7.28 5.05 -14.17
CA SER A 16 7.99 5.58 -15.34
C SER A 16 9.01 6.67 -14.98
N LEU A 17 9.10 7.04 -13.70
CA LEU A 17 10.08 8.00 -13.20
C LEU A 17 11.52 7.46 -13.39
N PRO A 18 12.50 8.32 -13.74
CA PRO A 18 13.90 7.93 -13.94
C PRO A 18 14.64 7.73 -12.60
N THR A 19 13.97 7.15 -11.61
CA THR A 19 14.58 6.80 -10.32
C THR A 19 14.95 5.33 -10.32
N LEU A 20 16.05 4.99 -9.65
CA LEU A 20 16.51 3.61 -9.50
C LEU A 20 15.43 2.71 -8.87
N PRO A 21 14.70 3.13 -7.81
CA PRO A 21 13.65 2.30 -7.22
C PRO A 21 12.47 2.04 -8.17
N ALA A 22 12.02 3.04 -8.92
CA ALA A 22 10.93 2.89 -9.90
C ALA A 22 11.33 1.96 -11.05
N SER A 23 12.53 2.16 -11.59
CA SER A 23 13.10 1.31 -12.65
C SER A 23 13.22 -0.15 -12.19
N ASN A 24 13.74 -0.39 -10.98
CA ASN A 24 13.86 -1.72 -10.41
C ASN A 24 12.50 -2.39 -10.20
N ALA A 25 11.50 -1.66 -9.70
CA ALA A 25 10.15 -2.19 -9.52
C ALA A 25 9.50 -2.58 -10.86
N ARG A 26 9.71 -1.79 -11.91
CA ARG A 26 9.22 -2.10 -13.26
C ARG A 26 9.88 -3.33 -13.87
N ILE A 27 11.20 -3.47 -13.72
CA ILE A 27 11.94 -4.66 -14.16
C ILE A 27 11.45 -5.90 -13.40
N CYS A 28 11.31 -5.80 -12.07
CA CYS A 28 10.76 -6.89 -11.25
C CYS A 28 9.35 -7.30 -11.73
N ALA A 29 8.51 -6.33 -12.08
CA ALA A 29 7.17 -6.60 -12.59
C ALA A 29 7.20 -7.36 -13.93
N GLN A 30 8.06 -6.94 -14.86
CA GLN A 30 8.20 -7.57 -16.17
C GLN A 30 8.70 -9.02 -16.05
N GLU A 31 9.74 -9.25 -15.24
CA GLU A 31 10.29 -10.59 -15.03
C GLU A 31 9.32 -11.50 -14.28
N LEU A 32 8.59 -10.94 -13.29
CA LEU A 32 7.55 -11.70 -12.60
C LEU A 32 6.42 -12.09 -13.57
N LEU A 33 6.01 -11.22 -14.49
CA LEU A 33 5.02 -11.56 -15.51
C LEU A 33 5.52 -12.65 -16.46
N GLN A 34 6.78 -12.58 -16.88
CA GLN A 34 7.40 -13.62 -17.70
C GLN A 34 7.43 -14.96 -16.95
N TRP A 35 7.84 -14.97 -15.69
CA TRP A 35 7.84 -16.17 -14.86
C TRP A 35 6.43 -16.73 -14.64
N ILE A 36 5.44 -15.87 -14.36
CA ILE A 36 4.02 -16.28 -14.22
C ILE A 36 3.52 -16.97 -15.51
N SER A 37 3.96 -16.49 -16.67
CA SER A 37 3.57 -17.06 -17.97
C SER A 37 4.20 -18.44 -18.23
N GLY A 38 5.42 -18.68 -17.73
CA GLY A 38 6.12 -19.96 -17.86
C GLY A 38 5.71 -21.00 -16.80
N GLU A 39 5.47 -20.57 -15.56
CA GLU A 39 5.28 -21.45 -14.40
C GLU A 39 3.91 -21.26 -13.75
N VAL A 40 2.85 -21.45 -14.54
CA VAL A 40 1.46 -21.13 -14.15
C VAL A 40 1.02 -21.82 -12.86
N ALA A 41 1.42 -23.07 -12.63
CA ALA A 41 1.03 -23.83 -11.43
C ALA A 41 1.67 -23.26 -10.16
N ALA A 42 2.98 -22.99 -10.19
CA ALA A 42 3.71 -22.38 -9.08
C ALA A 42 3.19 -20.96 -8.80
N ALA A 43 2.98 -20.17 -9.85
CA ALA A 43 2.41 -18.83 -9.77
C ALA A 43 1.02 -18.83 -9.11
N LYS A 44 0.14 -19.78 -9.47
CA LYS A 44 -1.17 -19.93 -8.84
C LYS A 44 -1.06 -20.29 -7.35
N SER A 45 -0.13 -21.16 -6.97
CA SER A 45 0.10 -21.54 -5.58
C SER A 45 0.52 -20.33 -4.74
N ILE A 46 1.48 -19.56 -5.22
CA ILE A 46 1.95 -18.34 -4.57
C ILE A 46 0.83 -17.29 -4.47
N ALA A 47 0.09 -17.06 -5.56
CA ALA A 47 -1.03 -16.13 -5.56
C ALA A 47 -2.07 -16.51 -4.51
N LYS A 48 -2.38 -17.80 -4.36
CA LYS A 48 -3.27 -18.29 -3.30
C LYS A 48 -2.71 -18.00 -1.90
N SER A 49 -1.41 -18.18 -1.68
CA SER A 49 -0.78 -17.87 -0.38
C SER A 49 -0.87 -16.39 -0.04
N ILE A 50 -0.62 -15.49 -1.01
CA ILE A 50 -0.75 -14.04 -0.82
C ILE A 50 -2.20 -13.66 -0.53
N VAL A 51 -3.15 -14.15 -1.34
CA VAL A 51 -4.58 -13.89 -1.15
C VAL A 51 -5.04 -14.37 0.22
N LYS A 52 -4.68 -15.59 0.62
CA LYS A 52 -5.03 -16.14 1.94
C LYS A 52 -4.53 -15.26 3.08
N MET A 53 -3.30 -14.74 3.00
CA MET A 53 -2.80 -13.80 4.01
C MET A 53 -3.58 -12.49 4.07
N LEU A 54 -4.06 -12.01 2.92
CA LEU A 54 -4.87 -10.79 2.87
C LEU A 54 -6.31 -11.02 3.34
N GLU A 55 -6.88 -12.20 3.05
CA GLU A 55 -8.18 -12.63 3.56
C GLU A 55 -8.19 -12.68 5.10
N GLU A 56 -7.07 -13.05 5.74
CA GLU A 56 -6.91 -12.97 7.21
C GLU A 56 -7.11 -11.54 7.78
N CYS A 57 -7.06 -10.49 6.94
CA CYS A 57 -7.34 -9.12 7.36
C CYS A 57 -8.85 -8.80 7.49
N PHE A 58 -9.72 -9.59 6.85
CA PHE A 58 -11.16 -9.39 6.91
C PHE A 58 -11.74 -10.05 8.15
N HIS A 59 -12.56 -9.31 8.90
CA HIS A 59 -13.21 -9.81 10.10
C HIS A 59 -14.69 -9.52 10.07
N GLU A 60 -15.48 -10.55 10.41
CA GLU A 60 -16.90 -10.38 10.68
C GLU A 60 -17.07 -9.57 11.96
N THR A 61 -17.63 -8.37 11.82
CA THR A 61 -18.03 -7.56 12.97
C THR A 61 -19.41 -6.98 12.71
N ARG A 62 -20.15 -6.68 13.80
CA ARG A 62 -21.52 -6.14 13.72
C ARG A 62 -21.62 -4.75 13.09
N SER A 63 -20.51 -4.01 12.97
CA SER A 63 -20.48 -2.64 12.43
C SER A 63 -19.48 -2.54 11.28
N LEU A 64 -19.95 -2.10 10.10
CA LEU A 64 -19.11 -1.90 8.92
C LEU A 64 -17.96 -0.93 9.17
N ARG A 65 -18.19 0.13 9.96
CA ARG A 65 -17.14 1.09 10.33
C ARG A 65 -16.02 0.41 11.11
N VAL A 66 -16.38 -0.40 12.12
CA VAL A 66 -15.41 -1.14 12.95
C VAL A 66 -14.70 -2.22 12.13
N ALA A 67 -15.43 -2.90 11.23
CA ALA A 67 -14.86 -3.86 10.29
C ALA A 67 -13.76 -3.22 9.44
N ARG A 68 -14.07 -2.05 8.84
CA ARG A 68 -13.16 -1.30 7.98
C ARG A 68 -11.90 -0.83 8.72
N GLU A 69 -12.06 -0.24 9.91
CA GLU A 69 -10.93 0.22 10.73
C GLU A 69 -10.02 -0.94 11.14
N LYS A 70 -10.60 -2.08 11.55
CA LYS A 70 -9.83 -3.29 11.90
C LYS A 70 -9.13 -3.90 10.69
N MET A 71 -9.79 -3.96 9.54
CA MET A 71 -9.23 -4.48 8.30
C MET A 71 -7.97 -3.71 7.91
N TRP A 72 -8.04 -2.37 7.86
CA TRP A 72 -6.87 -1.55 7.55
C TRP A 72 -5.77 -1.68 8.61
N THR A 73 -6.14 -1.72 9.89
CA THR A 73 -5.17 -1.93 10.98
C THR A 73 -4.40 -3.25 10.81
N ASN A 74 -5.11 -4.34 10.49
CA ASN A 74 -4.50 -5.65 10.27
C ASN A 74 -3.66 -5.69 9.00
N PHE A 75 -4.13 -5.06 7.92
CA PHE A 75 -3.40 -4.95 6.68
C PHE A 75 -2.05 -4.23 6.86
N TYR A 76 -2.02 -3.09 7.57
CA TYR A 76 -0.78 -2.39 7.83
C TYR A 76 0.15 -3.18 8.77
N LYS A 77 -0.40 -3.89 9.76
CA LYS A 77 0.39 -4.83 10.58
C LYS A 77 1.00 -5.94 9.73
N LEU A 78 0.21 -6.56 8.85
CA LEU A 78 0.67 -7.61 7.93
C LEU A 78 1.80 -7.10 7.04
N ARG A 79 1.66 -5.91 6.42
CA ARG A 79 2.67 -5.29 5.55
C ARG A 79 4.01 -5.03 6.24
N SER A 80 4.01 -4.88 7.56
CA SER A 80 5.21 -4.72 8.40
C SER A 80 5.73 -6.04 8.99
N SER A 81 4.98 -7.13 8.85
CA SER A 81 5.30 -8.42 9.47
C SER A 81 6.44 -9.13 8.76
N GLN A 82 7.18 -9.95 9.52
CA GLN A 82 8.26 -10.77 8.98
C GLN A 82 7.74 -11.82 7.99
N ARG A 83 6.62 -12.48 8.32
CA ARG A 83 5.93 -13.46 7.45
C ARG A 83 5.68 -12.89 6.05
N PHE A 84 5.13 -11.68 5.99
CA PHE A 84 4.85 -11.01 4.72
C PHE A 84 6.11 -10.75 3.89
N ARG A 85 7.17 -10.25 4.53
CA ARG A 85 8.46 -10.00 3.85
C ARG A 85 9.08 -11.29 3.34
N ASP A 86 9.01 -12.37 4.11
CA ASP A 86 9.59 -13.66 3.72
C ASP A 86 8.81 -14.30 2.58
N THR A 87 7.48 -14.22 2.58
CA THR A 87 6.68 -14.68 1.43
C THR A 87 7.07 -13.95 0.15
N TRP A 88 7.21 -12.62 0.19
CA TRP A 88 7.61 -11.87 -1.00
C TRP A 88 9.06 -12.12 -1.42
N LYS A 89 9.97 -12.38 -0.48
CA LYS A 89 11.33 -12.83 -0.80
C LYS A 89 11.31 -14.18 -1.53
N GLU A 90 10.47 -15.12 -1.10
CA GLU A 90 10.33 -16.41 -1.79
C GLU A 90 9.78 -16.23 -3.20
N VAL A 91 8.79 -15.35 -3.41
CA VAL A 91 8.29 -15.02 -4.74
C VAL A 91 9.41 -14.48 -5.63
N LEU A 92 10.14 -13.47 -5.14
CA LEU A 92 11.17 -12.78 -5.90
C LEU A 92 12.42 -13.65 -6.13
N LYS A 93 12.67 -14.64 -5.28
CA LYS A 93 13.71 -15.64 -5.48
C LYS A 93 13.50 -16.45 -6.76
N ASN A 94 12.25 -16.74 -7.13
CA ASN A 94 11.96 -17.48 -8.37
C ASN A 94 12.33 -16.70 -9.64
N ILE A 95 12.45 -15.38 -9.55
CA ILE A 95 12.92 -14.52 -10.64
C ILE A 95 14.34 -14.00 -10.41
N HIS A 96 15.07 -14.54 -9.44
CA HIS A 96 16.44 -14.13 -9.10
C HIS A 96 16.59 -12.63 -8.78
N ARG A 97 15.56 -12.03 -8.17
CA ARG A 97 15.57 -10.61 -7.77
C ARG A 97 15.58 -10.44 -6.26
N GLU A 98 16.19 -9.34 -5.85
CA GLU A 98 16.15 -8.90 -4.46
C GLU A 98 14.79 -8.30 -4.10
N ALA A 99 14.50 -8.25 -2.81
CA ALA A 99 13.28 -7.66 -2.29
C ALA A 99 13.22 -6.16 -2.63
N CYS A 100 12.25 -5.75 -3.47
CA CYS A 100 11.95 -4.36 -3.77
C CYS A 100 10.70 -3.93 -3.00
N PRO A 101 10.81 -3.19 -1.87
CA PRO A 101 9.67 -2.78 -1.06
C PRO A 101 8.59 -2.06 -1.83
N ILE A 102 8.95 -1.09 -2.66
CA ILE A 102 7.98 -0.32 -3.44
C ILE A 102 7.12 -1.23 -4.32
N PHE A 103 7.76 -2.21 -4.99
CA PHE A 103 7.09 -3.18 -5.84
C PHE A 103 6.07 -4.03 -5.07
N TYR A 104 6.52 -4.79 -4.06
CA TYR A 104 5.62 -5.75 -3.41
C TYR A 104 4.56 -5.06 -2.55
N GLN A 105 4.86 -3.88 -2.00
CA GLN A 105 3.89 -3.08 -1.26
C GLN A 105 2.77 -2.58 -2.18
N PHE A 106 3.12 -2.05 -3.36
CA PHE A 106 2.14 -1.61 -4.35
C PHE A 106 1.28 -2.77 -4.87
N VAL A 107 1.90 -3.88 -5.26
CA VAL A 107 1.17 -5.06 -5.77
C VAL A 107 0.21 -5.59 -4.71
N THR A 108 0.65 -5.70 -3.46
CA THR A 108 -0.21 -6.17 -2.35
C THR A 108 -1.38 -5.23 -2.10
N GLU A 109 -1.17 -3.93 -2.20
CA GLU A 109 -2.22 -2.92 -2.07
C GLU A 109 -3.29 -3.07 -3.15
N LYS A 110 -2.89 -3.28 -4.41
CA LYS A 110 -3.83 -3.53 -5.51
C LYS A 110 -4.58 -4.85 -5.39
N VAL A 111 -3.94 -5.89 -4.87
CA VAL A 111 -4.63 -7.15 -4.53
C VAL A 111 -5.65 -6.92 -3.40
N MET A 112 -5.28 -6.16 -2.36
CA MET A 112 -6.19 -5.83 -1.26
C MET A 112 -7.40 -5.01 -1.74
N GLU A 113 -7.18 -3.99 -2.58
CA GLU A 113 -8.27 -3.22 -3.19
C GLU A 113 -9.24 -4.11 -3.98
N ALA A 114 -8.72 -5.08 -4.74
CA ALA A 114 -9.54 -6.04 -5.47
C ALA A 114 -10.36 -6.92 -4.52
N LEU A 115 -9.73 -7.44 -3.45
CA LEU A 115 -10.43 -8.22 -2.42
C LEU A 115 -11.51 -7.40 -1.71
N ILE A 116 -11.26 -6.13 -1.39
CA ILE A 116 -12.26 -5.24 -0.78
C ILE A 116 -13.49 -5.10 -1.69
N ARG A 117 -13.28 -4.89 -3.00
CA ARG A 117 -14.39 -4.79 -3.97
C ARG A 117 -15.21 -6.08 -4.02
N GLU A 118 -14.55 -7.24 -3.97
CA GLU A 118 -15.22 -8.54 -3.94
C GLU A 118 -15.98 -8.76 -2.62
N HIS A 119 -15.38 -8.41 -1.47
CA HIS A 119 -15.94 -8.68 -0.16
C HIS A 119 -17.12 -7.79 0.20
N TYR A 120 -17.06 -6.51 -0.15
CA TYR A 120 -18.07 -5.53 0.21
C TYR A 120 -19.12 -5.30 -0.87
N ARG A 121 -19.08 -6.07 -1.98
CA ARG A 121 -19.97 -5.95 -3.16
C ARG A 121 -20.47 -4.53 -3.31
N LEU A 122 -19.56 -3.63 -3.71
CA LEU A 122 -19.95 -2.28 -4.06
C LEU A 122 -20.85 -2.41 -5.30
N ASP A 123 -22.16 -2.52 -5.08
CA ASP A 123 -23.15 -2.43 -6.14
C ASP A 123 -22.82 -1.14 -6.88
N THR A 124 -22.36 -1.31 -8.12
CA THR A 124 -21.73 -0.28 -8.93
C THR A 124 -22.77 0.74 -9.43
N GLU A 125 -23.97 0.72 -8.86
CA GLU A 125 -25.04 1.70 -9.02
C GLU A 125 -24.97 2.84 -7.99
N THR A 126 -24.05 2.79 -7.03
CA THR A 126 -23.72 4.01 -6.29
C THR A 126 -23.05 4.96 -7.26
N ALA A 127 -23.86 5.90 -7.76
CA ALA A 127 -23.51 6.92 -8.72
C ALA A 127 -22.08 7.42 -8.50
N LEU A 128 -21.43 7.79 -9.60
CA LEU A 128 -20.39 8.80 -9.58
C LEU A 128 -20.96 10.04 -8.88
N VAL A 129 -20.95 10.04 -7.55
CA VAL A 129 -21.08 11.24 -6.76
C VAL A 129 -19.80 11.94 -7.08
N VAL A 130 -19.85 12.78 -8.11
CA VAL A 130 -18.86 13.81 -8.36
C VAL A 130 -18.70 14.47 -7.00
N ALA A 131 -17.56 14.23 -6.35
CA ALA A 131 -17.31 14.78 -5.03
C ALA A 131 -17.55 16.28 -5.18
N ALA A 132 -18.49 16.83 -4.40
CA ALA A 132 -18.75 18.25 -4.45
C ALA A 132 -17.41 18.96 -4.24
N PRO A 133 -17.08 19.99 -5.05
CA PRO A 133 -15.86 20.73 -4.85
C PRO A 133 -15.87 21.24 -3.40
N LEU A 134 -14.79 20.96 -2.67
CA LEU A 134 -14.63 21.39 -1.29
C LEU A 134 -14.80 22.90 -1.23
N ASP A 135 -15.62 23.37 -0.29
CA ASP A 135 -15.73 24.79 -0.05
C ASP A 135 -14.47 25.33 0.65
N CYS A 136 -14.41 26.65 0.80
CA CYS A 136 -13.25 27.30 1.40
C CYS A 136 -13.03 26.84 2.85
N GLU A 137 -14.11 26.60 3.59
CA GLU A 137 -14.06 26.18 4.99
C GLU A 137 -13.55 24.74 5.12
N ASP A 138 -14.02 23.84 4.26
CA ASP A 138 -13.56 22.46 4.15
C ASP A 138 -12.07 22.37 3.82
N VAL A 139 -11.61 23.20 2.88
CA VAL A 139 -10.18 23.27 2.54
C VAL A 139 -9.35 23.73 3.74
N PHE A 140 -9.79 24.74 4.48
CA PHE A 140 -9.09 25.18 5.69
C PHE A 140 -9.15 24.14 6.81
N ALA A 141 -10.29 23.48 7.01
CA ALA A 141 -10.44 22.42 7.99
C ALA A 141 -9.52 21.23 7.68
N LEU A 142 -9.42 20.84 6.41
CA LEU A 142 -8.49 19.80 5.96
C LEU A 142 -7.03 20.20 6.16
N ARG A 143 -6.65 21.44 5.78
CA ARG A 143 -5.30 21.96 6.02
C ARG A 143 -4.93 21.96 7.50
N TYR A 144 -5.85 22.44 8.35
CA TYR A 144 -5.63 22.48 9.79
C TYR A 144 -5.50 21.07 10.37
N THR A 145 -6.37 20.14 9.96
CA THR A 145 -6.34 18.75 10.40
C THR A 145 -5.05 18.07 9.98
N ALA A 146 -4.61 18.25 8.73
CA ALA A 146 -3.35 17.72 8.23
C ALA A 146 -2.16 18.26 9.04
N GLY A 147 -2.08 19.58 9.23
CA GLY A 147 -1.02 20.21 10.05
C GLY A 147 -1.03 19.73 11.51
N TYR A 148 -2.22 19.52 12.09
CA TYR A 148 -2.35 18.98 13.44
C TYR A 148 -1.79 17.56 13.56
N VAL A 149 -2.09 16.68 12.59
CA VAL A 149 -1.59 15.29 12.58
C VAL A 149 -0.06 15.27 12.56
N PHE A 150 0.58 16.05 11.68
CA PHE A 150 2.04 16.12 11.61
C PHE A 150 2.65 16.66 12.91
N ARG A 151 2.11 17.75 13.46
CA ARG A 151 2.57 18.30 14.75
C ARG A 151 2.39 17.32 15.91
N ALA A 152 1.31 16.56 15.92
CA ALA A 152 1.05 15.54 16.94
C ALA A 152 2.04 14.36 16.82
N LEU A 153 2.36 13.93 15.60
CA LEU A 153 3.36 12.90 15.33
C LEU A 153 4.76 13.37 15.72
N GLN A 154 5.14 14.60 15.35
CA GLN A 154 6.40 15.21 15.73
C GLN A 154 6.61 15.19 17.25
N LYS A 155 5.61 15.65 18.03
CA LYS A 155 5.65 15.62 19.49
C LYS A 155 5.80 14.20 20.07
N LYS A 156 5.22 13.19 19.42
CA LYS A 156 5.36 11.79 19.85
C LYS A 156 6.76 11.25 19.55
N VAL A 157 7.32 11.57 18.39
CA VAL A 157 8.67 11.17 17.99
C VAL A 157 9.72 11.87 18.85
N GLU A 158 9.54 13.16 19.18
CA GLU A 158 10.39 13.90 20.11
C GLU A 158 10.46 13.26 21.49
N LYS A 159 9.36 12.68 21.97
CA LYS A 159 9.30 11.98 23.27
C LYS A 159 9.72 10.52 23.22
N SER A 160 9.96 9.97 22.04
CA SER A 160 10.36 8.57 21.84
C SER A 160 11.81 8.33 22.26
N SER A 161 12.11 7.12 22.74
CA SER A 161 13.45 6.60 22.98
C SER A 161 13.96 5.69 21.85
N HIS A 162 13.22 5.60 20.74
CA HIS A 162 13.54 4.69 19.64
C HIS A 162 14.89 5.04 18.97
N PRO A 163 15.74 4.05 18.64
CA PRO A 163 17.08 4.30 18.06
C PRO A 163 17.03 5.08 16.74
N LEU A 164 15.99 4.87 15.94
CA LEU A 164 15.77 5.57 14.66
C LEU A 164 14.98 6.89 14.78
N LYS A 165 14.95 7.50 15.98
CA LYS A 165 14.16 8.71 16.23
C LYS A 165 14.55 9.85 15.29
N LYS A 166 15.85 10.04 15.04
CA LYS A 166 16.36 11.18 14.27
C LYS A 166 15.95 11.06 12.80
N GLU A 167 16.02 9.87 12.24
CA GLU A 167 15.66 9.55 10.87
C GLU A 167 14.16 9.76 10.65
N VAL A 168 13.32 9.23 11.54
CA VAL A 168 11.86 9.44 11.47
C VAL A 168 11.51 10.92 11.63
N TYR A 169 12.22 11.64 12.51
CA TYR A 169 12.01 13.07 12.69
C TYR A 169 12.36 13.87 11.43
N LEU A 170 13.47 13.53 10.75
CA LEU A 170 13.86 14.16 9.48
C LEU A 170 12.80 13.93 8.38
N CYS A 171 12.31 12.69 8.22
CA CYS A 171 11.24 12.42 7.26
C CYS A 171 9.96 13.23 7.58
N LEU A 172 9.62 13.40 8.87
CA LEU A 172 8.49 14.22 9.26
C LEU A 172 8.70 15.71 8.97
N MET A 173 9.94 16.21 9.08
CA MET A 173 10.26 17.61 8.73
C MET A 173 10.16 17.84 7.23
N GLU A 174 10.70 16.94 6.40
CA GLU A 174 10.59 17.03 4.93
C GLU A 174 9.12 17.09 4.49
N MET A 175 8.25 16.27 5.08
CA MET A 175 6.80 16.28 4.82
C MET A 175 6.10 17.56 5.29
N ILE A 176 6.65 18.28 6.26
CA ILE A 176 6.07 19.56 6.76
C ILE A 176 6.56 20.73 5.90
N GLU A 177 7.84 20.73 5.51
CA GLU A 177 8.47 21.80 4.72
C GLU A 177 7.92 21.89 3.28
N ASP A 178 7.64 20.74 2.65
CA ASP A 178 6.99 20.69 1.33
C ASP A 178 5.56 21.27 1.32
N HIS A 179 4.96 21.46 2.50
CA HIS A 179 3.62 22.03 2.67
C HIS A 179 3.62 23.43 3.32
N GLY A 180 4.78 23.98 3.67
CA GLY A 180 4.93 25.23 4.42
C GLY A 180 5.23 26.49 3.59
N ASN A 181 5.46 26.37 2.28
CA ASN A 181 5.85 27.48 1.40
C ASN A 181 4.70 28.03 0.52
N TYR A 182 3.53 28.33 1.11
CA TYR A 182 2.46 29.08 0.46
C TYR A 182 1.69 29.97 1.45
#